data_AF-A0A443SU15-F1
#
_entry.id   AF-A0A443SU15-F1
#
_cell.length_a   1.000
_cell.length_b   1.000
_cell.length_c   1.000
_cell.angle_alpha   90.00
_cell.angle_beta   90.00
_cell.angle_gamma   90.00
#
_symmetry.space_group_name_H-M   'P 1'
#
loop_
_entity.id
_entity.type
_entity.pdbx_description
1 polymer ?
#
loop_
_entity_poly.entity_id
_entity_poly.type
_entity_poly.pdbx_seq_one_letter_code
_entity_poly.pdbx_strand_id
1 'polypeptide(L)'
;MKLQIIVFCALSFLVVIQNCSSASLSHNQQCFNGNETLACSGKGICTDGQCVCREVANNEKYYGKYCECDRVSCPQVGGKLCGGHGQCECGVCLCLSEWAGEACDCLIRTDSCVSPDKYGAKICSDRGSCICGKCLCDKPYYGEWCEDCPDCIDQCQELTEKVGKVFSNQTALLNKETNLEISFHTCLNDEFDSKICSGKGYCVNGTCECITHAYGKFCECDDFSCIRSYGELCGGIDRGKCMCGKCACHYNWVGEACECARNTETCMDGVSGLICSGRGICRCGRCYCNVQPNGESYTGQWCEDCPTCSAKCSIYYDDIKRVIDNDTDAFANQSSHTLIIADEVKAGIGEK
;
A
#
# COMPACT_ATOMS: atom_id res chain seq x y z
N MET A 1 -37.44 -38.71 28.46
CA MET A 1 -36.72 -38.37 29.71
C MET A 1 -35.23 -38.40 29.42
N LYS A 2 -34.59 -37.22 29.53
CA LYS A 2 -33.16 -36.89 29.66
C LYS A 2 -32.06 -37.77 29.00
N LEU A 3 -31.34 -37.07 28.12
CA LEU A 3 -29.88 -36.87 28.09
C LEU A 3 -29.02 -37.73 27.16
N GLN A 4 -28.15 -37.00 26.46
CA GLN A 4 -27.21 -37.33 25.38
C GLN A 4 -26.15 -38.38 25.77
N ILE A 5 -25.52 -38.98 24.76
CA ILE A 5 -24.06 -38.94 24.56
C ILE A 5 -23.76 -39.22 23.07
N ILE A 6 -23.02 -38.29 22.46
CA ILE A 6 -22.32 -38.45 21.20
C ILE A 6 -21.03 -39.22 21.51
N VAL A 7 -20.82 -40.35 20.85
CA VAL A 7 -19.48 -40.94 20.68
C VAL A 7 -19.28 -41.17 19.19
N PHE A 8 -18.51 -40.29 18.54
CA PHE A 8 -17.75 -40.71 17.38
C PHE A 8 -16.67 -41.68 17.89
N CYS A 9 -16.91 -42.98 17.73
CA CYS A 9 -15.83 -43.95 17.64
C CYS A 9 -15.82 -44.43 16.20
N ALA A 10 -15.41 -43.54 15.29
CA ALA A 10 -14.96 -43.95 13.98
C ALA A 10 -13.70 -44.79 14.20
N LEU A 11 -13.91 -46.08 14.00
CA LEU A 11 -12.92 -47.10 13.74
C LEU A 11 -11.88 -46.61 12.72
N SER A 12 -10.67 -47.14 12.94
CA SER A 12 -9.64 -47.34 11.93
C SER A 12 -8.83 -46.11 11.54
N PHE A 13 -7.81 -45.78 12.31
CA PHE A 13 -6.43 -45.98 11.85
C PHE A 13 -5.50 -46.11 13.07
N LEU A 14 -4.90 -47.29 13.19
CA LEU A 14 -3.77 -47.56 14.07
C LEU A 14 -2.63 -46.58 13.73
N VAL A 15 -2.46 -45.54 14.53
CA VAL A 15 -1.15 -44.92 14.66
C VAL A 15 -0.40 -45.74 15.70
N VAL A 16 0.62 -46.43 15.21
CA VAL A 16 1.66 -47.05 16.03
C VAL A 16 2.27 -45.96 16.90
N ILE A 17 1.85 -45.85 18.17
CA ILE A 17 2.67 -45.17 19.18
C ILE A 17 3.75 -46.18 19.54
N GLN A 18 4.84 -46.13 18.77
CA GLN A 18 6.07 -46.77 19.17
C GLN A 18 6.55 -46.05 20.43
N ASN A 19 6.78 -46.81 21.49
CA ASN A 19 7.39 -46.33 22.73
C ASN A 19 8.51 -45.33 22.43
N CYS A 20 8.28 -44.06 22.73
CA CYS A 20 9.36 -43.10 22.89
C CYS A 20 10.03 -43.44 24.23
N SER A 21 10.89 -44.45 24.21
CA SER A 21 11.90 -44.63 25.23
C SER A 21 12.62 -43.29 25.37
N SER A 22 12.62 -42.76 26.58
CA SER A 22 13.36 -41.56 26.97
C SER A 22 14.86 -41.80 26.74
N ALA A 23 15.31 -41.51 25.53
CA ALA A 23 16.69 -41.41 25.14
C ALA A 23 16.83 -40.19 24.22
N SER A 24 17.34 -39.10 24.81
CA SER A 24 17.90 -37.91 24.14
C SER A 24 16.97 -36.90 23.42
N LEU A 25 15.84 -36.51 24.02
CA LEU A 25 15.09 -35.32 23.59
C LEU A 25 15.69 -33.98 24.10
N SER A 26 17.00 -33.90 24.33
CA SER A 26 17.68 -32.65 24.72
C SER A 26 18.86 -32.26 23.81
N HIS A 27 19.23 -33.10 22.83
CA HIS A 27 20.38 -32.82 21.96
C HIS A 27 20.01 -32.08 20.67
N ASN A 28 18.74 -32.17 20.23
CA ASN A 28 18.32 -31.63 18.94
C ASN A 28 17.84 -30.17 19.02
N GLN A 29 17.56 -29.65 20.21
CA GLN A 29 17.10 -28.26 20.40
C GLN A 29 18.14 -27.23 19.93
N GLN A 30 19.43 -27.61 19.98
CA GLN A 30 20.56 -26.79 19.52
C GLN A 30 20.66 -26.71 17.99
N CYS A 31 19.90 -27.53 17.26
CA CYS A 31 19.91 -27.63 15.81
C CYS A 31 18.70 -26.92 15.14
N PHE A 32 17.89 -26.16 15.89
CA PHE A 32 16.81 -25.34 15.33
C PHE A 32 17.25 -23.90 15.17
N ASN A 33 16.86 -23.27 14.06
CA ASN A 33 17.04 -21.85 13.83
C ASN A 33 15.81 -21.08 14.35
N GLY A 34 15.92 -20.49 15.55
CA GLY A 34 14.84 -19.71 16.15
C GLY A 34 13.57 -20.54 16.39
N ASN A 35 12.48 -20.18 15.71
CA ASN A 35 11.16 -20.80 15.85
C ASN A 35 10.88 -21.88 14.77
N GLU A 36 11.88 -22.29 14.00
CA GLU A 36 11.70 -23.34 13.00
C GLU A 36 11.25 -24.66 13.65
N THR A 37 10.37 -25.38 12.96
CA THR A 37 9.83 -26.68 13.41
C THR A 37 10.67 -27.87 12.94
N LEU A 38 11.64 -27.64 12.05
CA LEU A 38 12.52 -28.64 11.47
C LEU A 38 13.97 -28.39 11.91
N ALA A 39 14.60 -29.42 12.51
CA ALA A 39 16.02 -29.35 12.84
C ALA A 39 16.85 -29.27 11.55
N CYS A 40 17.94 -28.50 11.59
CA CYS A 40 18.82 -28.22 10.46
C CYS A 40 18.05 -27.77 9.21
N SER A 41 17.01 -26.95 9.41
CA SER A 41 16.10 -26.41 8.39
C SER A 41 15.54 -27.47 7.42
N GLY A 42 15.51 -28.75 7.84
CA GLY A 42 15.12 -29.89 7.00
C GLY A 42 16.13 -30.27 5.90
N LYS A 43 17.30 -29.62 5.86
CA LYS A 43 18.34 -29.77 4.84
C LYS A 43 19.59 -30.50 5.34
N GLY A 44 19.61 -30.93 6.60
CA GLY A 44 20.73 -31.64 7.21
C GLY A 44 20.31 -32.71 8.22
N ILE A 45 21.31 -33.28 8.88
CA ILE A 45 21.15 -34.22 9.99
C ILE A 45 21.82 -33.60 11.21
N CYS A 46 21.13 -33.53 12.35
CA CYS A 46 21.72 -33.07 13.61
C CYS A 46 22.50 -34.20 14.26
N THR A 47 23.80 -33.99 14.50
CA THR A 47 24.70 -34.92 15.18
C THR A 47 25.38 -34.18 16.32
N ASP A 48 25.18 -34.64 17.56
CA ASP A 48 25.78 -34.05 18.76
C ASP A 48 25.61 -32.53 18.89
N GLY A 49 24.40 -32.02 18.59
CA GLY A 49 24.08 -30.59 18.69
C GLY A 49 24.58 -29.72 17.54
N GLN A 50 25.19 -30.31 16.51
CA GLN A 50 25.66 -29.63 15.31
C GLN A 50 25.01 -30.20 14.05
N CYS A 51 24.64 -29.32 13.11
CA CYS A 51 24.05 -29.74 11.84
C CYS A 51 25.11 -30.16 10.82
N VAL A 52 24.93 -31.35 10.24
CA VAL A 52 25.67 -31.85 9.09
C VAL A 52 24.78 -31.70 7.85
N CYS A 53 25.15 -30.77 6.98
CA CYS A 53 24.33 -30.40 5.83
C CYS A 53 24.41 -31.39 4.67
N ARG A 54 23.27 -31.63 4.02
CA ARG A 54 23.14 -32.56 2.90
C ARG A 54 23.71 -31.96 1.61
N GLU A 55 24.26 -32.81 0.77
CA GLU A 55 24.66 -32.47 -0.59
C GLU A 55 23.45 -32.55 -1.55
N VAL A 56 23.43 -31.65 -2.53
CA VAL A 56 22.41 -31.51 -3.58
C VAL A 56 23.04 -31.92 -4.91
N ALA A 57 22.20 -32.22 -5.92
CA ALA A 57 22.65 -32.47 -7.27
C ALA A 57 23.56 -31.33 -7.79
N ASN A 58 24.48 -31.65 -8.72
CA ASN A 58 25.52 -30.74 -9.25
C ASN A 58 26.61 -30.30 -8.26
N ASN A 59 26.90 -31.12 -7.24
CA ASN A 59 28.01 -30.89 -6.31
C ASN A 59 27.87 -29.63 -5.44
N GLU A 60 26.64 -29.11 -5.31
CA GLU A 60 26.31 -28.02 -4.39
C GLU A 60 25.88 -28.59 -3.04
N LYS A 61 26.20 -27.89 -1.95
CA LYS A 61 25.92 -28.34 -0.58
C LYS A 61 25.20 -27.24 0.18
N TYR A 62 24.17 -27.60 0.93
CA TYR A 62 23.60 -26.68 1.91
C TYR A 62 24.66 -26.33 2.96
N TYR A 63 24.61 -25.11 3.49
CA TYR A 63 25.60 -24.64 4.45
C TYR A 63 24.96 -23.67 5.45
N GLY A 64 25.76 -23.18 6.39
CA GLY A 64 25.25 -22.44 7.56
C GLY A 64 25.17 -23.34 8.79
N LYS A 65 24.96 -22.73 9.96
CA LYS A 65 24.97 -23.44 11.25
C LYS A 65 23.82 -24.44 11.35
N TYR A 66 22.73 -24.14 10.66
CA TYR A 66 21.50 -24.90 10.63
C TYR A 66 21.18 -25.42 9.22
N CYS A 67 22.13 -25.39 8.27
CA CYS A 67 21.89 -25.77 6.88
C CYS A 67 20.80 -24.94 6.17
N GLU A 68 20.65 -23.69 6.61
CA GLU A 68 19.67 -22.71 6.19
C GLU A 68 20.01 -22.05 4.85
N CYS A 69 21.27 -22.16 4.41
CA CYS A 69 21.77 -21.50 3.21
C CYS A 69 21.99 -22.50 2.06
N ASP A 70 21.81 -22.01 0.84
CA ASP A 70 22.29 -22.62 -0.40
C ASP A 70 22.86 -21.52 -1.33
N ARG A 71 23.46 -21.93 -2.46
CA ARG A 71 24.11 -21.02 -3.41
C ARG A 71 23.22 -20.59 -4.58
N VAL A 72 21.94 -20.98 -4.57
CA VAL A 72 21.01 -20.81 -5.69
C VAL A 72 19.75 -20.02 -5.34
N SER A 73 19.52 -19.73 -4.06
CA SER A 73 18.38 -19.00 -3.53
C SER A 73 18.58 -17.48 -3.49
N CYS A 74 19.38 -16.91 -4.41
CA CYS A 74 19.57 -15.47 -4.56
C CYS A 74 18.69 -14.87 -5.67
N PRO A 75 18.49 -13.53 -5.68
CA PRO A 75 17.79 -12.84 -6.76
C PRO A 75 18.33 -13.20 -8.14
N GLN A 76 17.43 -13.44 -9.09
CA GLN A 76 17.76 -13.74 -10.48
C GLN A 76 17.24 -12.64 -11.41
N VAL A 77 18.09 -12.15 -12.29
CA VAL A 77 17.75 -11.16 -13.33
C VAL A 77 18.12 -11.74 -14.68
N GLY A 78 17.16 -11.77 -15.62
CA GLY A 78 17.37 -12.36 -16.94
C GLY A 78 17.76 -13.85 -16.91
N GLY A 79 17.30 -14.59 -15.89
CA GLY A 79 17.62 -16.01 -15.70
C GLY A 79 19.04 -16.28 -15.16
N LYS A 80 19.76 -15.24 -14.72
CA LYS A 80 21.09 -15.36 -14.11
C LYS A 80 21.04 -15.02 -12.63
N LEU A 81 21.60 -15.89 -11.80
CA LEU A 81 21.83 -15.63 -10.37
C LEU A 81 22.72 -14.40 -10.18
N CYS A 82 22.28 -13.47 -9.32
CA CYS A 82 22.96 -12.20 -9.07
C CYS A 82 23.32 -11.46 -10.37
N GLY A 83 22.39 -11.46 -11.34
CA GLY A 83 22.57 -10.80 -12.64
C GLY A 83 23.68 -11.41 -13.51
N GLY A 84 24.37 -12.46 -13.04
CA GLY A 84 25.62 -12.97 -13.59
C GLY A 84 26.86 -12.16 -13.18
N HIS A 85 26.70 -11.23 -12.23
CA HIS A 85 27.73 -10.27 -11.80
C HIS A 85 27.95 -10.27 -10.29
N GLY A 86 27.63 -11.36 -9.62
CA GLY A 86 27.87 -11.52 -8.19
C GLY A 86 27.94 -12.97 -7.76
N GLN A 87 28.41 -13.18 -6.53
CA GLN A 87 28.40 -14.47 -5.86
C GLN A 87 27.22 -14.52 -4.88
N CYS A 88 26.41 -15.57 -4.97
CA CYS A 88 25.31 -15.78 -4.03
C CYS A 88 25.85 -16.29 -2.68
N GLU A 89 25.56 -15.55 -1.61
CA GLU A 89 25.84 -15.95 -0.24
C GLU A 89 24.56 -15.90 0.60
N CYS A 90 23.99 -17.07 0.87
CA CYS A 90 22.80 -17.26 1.71
C CYS A 90 21.63 -16.29 1.39
N GLY A 91 21.28 -16.19 0.10
CA GLY A 91 20.19 -15.32 -0.37
C GLY A 91 20.59 -13.86 -0.64
N VAL A 92 21.84 -13.47 -0.34
CA VAL A 92 22.37 -12.13 -0.62
C VAL A 92 23.40 -12.21 -1.75
N CYS A 93 23.31 -11.31 -2.72
CA CYS A 93 24.31 -11.22 -3.79
C CYS A 93 25.50 -10.35 -3.37
N LEU A 94 26.69 -10.93 -3.37
CA LEU A 94 27.96 -10.21 -3.26
C LEU A 94 28.42 -9.79 -4.66
N CYS A 95 28.23 -8.52 -5.01
CA CYS A 95 28.53 -8.03 -6.35
C CYS A 95 30.02 -7.99 -6.65
N LEU A 96 30.35 -8.33 -7.91
CA LEU A 96 31.68 -8.11 -8.48
C LEU A 96 31.96 -6.61 -8.58
N SER A 97 33.25 -6.25 -8.65
CA SER A 97 33.68 -4.87 -8.87
C SER A 97 32.96 -4.26 -10.08
N GLU A 98 32.52 -3.00 -9.95
CA GLU A 98 31.70 -2.25 -10.91
C GLU A 98 30.20 -2.58 -10.96
N TRP A 99 29.71 -3.52 -10.15
CA TRP A 99 28.29 -3.88 -10.06
C TRP A 99 27.68 -3.56 -8.70
N ALA A 100 26.40 -3.19 -8.70
CA ALA A 100 25.63 -2.85 -7.51
C ALA A 100 24.18 -3.32 -7.60
N GLY A 101 23.43 -3.10 -6.53
CA GLY A 101 22.03 -3.52 -6.40
C GLY A 101 21.91 -4.89 -5.72
N GLU A 102 20.71 -5.19 -5.21
CA GLU A 102 20.43 -6.45 -4.49
C GLU A 102 20.62 -7.69 -5.36
N ALA A 103 20.49 -7.53 -6.68
CA ALA A 103 20.69 -8.58 -7.67
C ALA A 103 21.96 -8.38 -8.52
N CYS A 104 22.83 -7.42 -8.19
CA CYS A 104 24.02 -7.07 -8.98
C CYS A 104 23.72 -6.82 -10.47
N ASP A 105 22.58 -6.20 -10.77
CA ASP A 105 22.05 -6.02 -12.12
C ASP A 105 22.33 -4.64 -12.71
N CYS A 106 22.95 -3.76 -11.93
CA CYS A 106 23.27 -2.39 -12.33
C CYS A 106 24.77 -2.11 -12.17
N LEU A 107 25.27 -1.14 -12.95
CA LEU A 107 26.64 -0.65 -12.80
C LEU A 107 26.73 0.40 -11.67
N ILE A 108 27.91 0.56 -11.07
CA ILE A 108 28.21 1.59 -10.04
C ILE A 108 28.26 3.02 -10.65
N ARG A 109 27.94 3.20 -11.95
CA ARG A 109 28.02 4.51 -12.61
C ARG A 109 27.21 5.57 -11.87
N THR A 110 27.83 6.73 -11.70
CA THR A 110 27.32 7.84 -10.90
C THR A 110 26.88 9.04 -11.74
N ASP A 111 26.94 8.92 -13.07
CA ASP A 111 26.55 9.96 -14.03
C ASP A 111 25.11 10.40 -13.83
N SER A 112 24.19 9.45 -13.62
CA SER A 112 22.79 9.75 -13.29
C SER A 112 22.55 10.13 -11.82
N CYS A 113 23.60 10.28 -11.02
CA CYS A 113 23.55 10.77 -9.63
C CYS A 113 24.20 12.17 -9.46
N VAL A 114 24.69 12.78 -10.54
CA VAL A 114 25.17 14.16 -10.53
C VAL A 114 24.00 15.14 -10.60
N SER A 115 23.86 15.99 -9.58
CA SER A 115 22.82 17.00 -9.54
C SER A 115 22.96 18.03 -10.68
N PRO A 116 21.86 18.65 -11.15
CA PRO A 116 21.94 19.74 -12.12
C PRO A 116 22.83 20.90 -11.63
N ASP A 117 23.42 21.67 -12.55
CA ASP A 117 24.36 22.78 -12.24
C ASP A 117 23.83 23.78 -11.20
N LYS A 118 22.51 24.01 -11.17
CA LYS A 118 21.82 24.85 -10.17
C LYS A 118 22.12 24.43 -8.73
N TYR A 119 22.48 23.18 -8.50
CA TYR A 119 22.78 22.57 -7.19
C TYR A 119 24.27 22.25 -7.01
N GLY A 120 25.13 22.79 -7.88
CA GLY A 120 26.59 22.67 -7.76
C GLY A 120 27.21 21.44 -8.42
N ALA A 121 26.47 20.69 -9.24
CA ALA A 121 26.96 19.55 -10.03
C ALA A 121 27.73 18.50 -9.21
N LYS A 122 27.11 18.02 -8.13
CA LYS A 122 27.71 17.06 -7.18
C LYS A 122 26.96 15.75 -7.19
N ILE A 123 27.67 14.65 -6.96
CA ILE A 123 27.05 13.32 -6.84
C ILE A 123 26.25 13.31 -5.54
N CYS A 124 24.93 13.13 -5.63
CA CYS A 124 24.00 13.12 -4.51
C CYS A 124 24.21 14.31 -3.54
N SER A 125 24.55 15.48 -4.09
CA SER A 125 24.84 16.70 -3.33
C SER A 125 25.86 16.53 -2.18
N ASP A 126 26.77 15.54 -2.28
CA ASP A 126 27.69 15.10 -1.22
C ASP A 126 27.00 14.64 0.09
N ARG A 127 25.72 14.25 0.01
CA ARG A 127 24.82 13.95 1.15
C ARG A 127 24.13 12.59 1.03
N GLY A 128 24.73 11.70 0.26
CA GLY A 128 24.23 10.36 0.03
C GLY A 128 25.16 9.55 -0.85
N SER A 129 24.79 8.28 -1.01
CA SER A 129 25.51 7.33 -1.84
C SER A 129 24.74 7.05 -3.13
N CYS A 130 25.40 7.10 -4.27
CA CYS A 130 24.80 6.70 -5.54
C CYS A 130 24.80 5.18 -5.67
N ILE A 131 23.61 4.58 -5.79
CA ILE A 131 23.42 3.14 -5.95
C ILE A 131 22.46 2.91 -7.11
N CYS A 132 22.90 2.16 -8.12
CA CYS A 132 22.13 1.90 -9.35
C CYS A 132 21.59 3.17 -10.02
N GLY A 133 22.40 4.22 -10.05
CA GLY A 133 22.02 5.49 -10.69
C GLY A 133 20.95 6.28 -9.94
N LYS A 134 20.70 5.96 -8.66
CA LYS A 134 19.82 6.70 -7.75
C LYS A 134 20.55 7.06 -6.48
N CYS A 135 20.23 8.22 -5.91
CA CYS A 135 20.81 8.63 -4.64
C CYS A 135 20.09 8.00 -3.45
N LEU A 136 20.85 7.32 -2.59
CA LEU A 136 20.44 6.92 -1.25
C LEU A 136 20.93 8.00 -0.28
N CYS A 137 20.02 8.83 0.21
CA CYS A 137 20.36 9.97 1.05
C CYS A 137 20.68 9.59 2.49
N ASP A 138 21.72 10.21 3.02
CA ASP A 138 22.04 10.14 4.44
C ASP A 138 20.99 10.94 5.20
N LYS A 139 20.43 10.40 6.29
CA LYS A 139 19.47 11.16 7.10
C LYS A 139 20.16 12.40 7.70
N PRO A 140 19.50 13.58 7.74
CA PRO A 140 18.08 13.84 7.47
C PRO A 140 17.76 14.24 6.02
N TYR A 141 18.70 14.10 5.09
CA TYR A 141 18.56 14.57 3.72
C TYR A 141 17.61 13.70 2.90
N TYR A 142 16.94 14.32 1.94
CA TYR A 142 16.06 13.66 0.97
C TYR A 142 16.06 14.40 -0.37
N GLY A 143 15.28 13.91 -1.33
CA GLY A 143 15.25 14.44 -2.70
C GLY A 143 15.93 13.48 -3.67
N GLU A 144 15.81 13.76 -4.97
CA GLU A 144 16.37 12.91 -6.03
C GLU A 144 17.91 12.91 -6.00
N TRP A 145 18.49 14.01 -5.51
CA TRP A 145 19.93 14.26 -5.44
C TRP A 145 20.39 14.58 -4.00
N CYS A 146 19.58 14.27 -2.98
CA CYS A 146 19.83 14.58 -1.57
C CYS A 146 20.02 16.08 -1.28
N GLU A 147 19.33 16.91 -2.05
CA GLU A 147 19.37 18.36 -2.00
C GLU A 147 18.55 18.95 -0.85
N ASP A 148 17.50 18.24 -0.42
CA ASP A 148 16.55 18.72 0.58
C ASP A 148 16.95 18.27 1.99
N CYS A 149 16.71 19.14 2.97
CA CYS A 149 16.97 18.86 4.37
C CYS A 149 15.89 19.52 5.24
N PRO A 150 15.08 18.75 5.98
CA PRO A 150 13.99 19.30 6.79
C PRO A 150 14.53 20.02 8.03
N ASP A 151 15.65 19.56 8.59
CA ASP A 151 16.23 20.07 9.85
C ASP A 151 17.38 21.07 9.65
N CYS A 152 17.80 21.34 8.40
CA CYS A 152 18.87 22.30 8.12
C CYS A 152 18.40 23.76 8.21
N ILE A 153 17.12 23.98 8.50
CA ILE A 153 16.53 25.30 8.77
C ILE A 153 17.25 26.00 9.93
N ASP A 154 17.79 25.25 10.91
CA ASP A 154 18.44 25.81 12.09
C ASP A 154 19.87 26.35 11.82
N GLN A 155 20.56 25.91 10.76
CA GLN A 155 21.88 26.47 10.41
C GLN A 155 21.78 27.72 9.53
N CYS A 156 20.63 27.99 8.91
CA CYS A 156 20.35 29.29 8.34
C CYS A 156 20.13 30.34 9.45
N GLN A 157 19.61 29.98 10.62
CA GLN A 157 19.36 30.93 11.72
C GLN A 157 20.62 31.61 12.27
N GLU A 158 21.77 30.92 12.33
CA GLU A 158 23.04 31.55 12.73
C GLU A 158 23.58 32.54 11.68
N LEU A 159 23.26 32.31 10.40
CA LEU A 159 23.50 33.30 9.35
C LEU A 159 22.47 34.43 9.41
N THR A 160 21.22 34.17 9.81
CA THR A 160 20.20 35.20 10.01
C THR A 160 20.51 36.12 11.20
N GLU A 161 21.18 35.63 12.26
CA GLU A 161 21.65 36.51 13.35
C GLU A 161 22.86 37.38 12.95
N LYS A 162 23.78 36.83 12.14
CA LYS A 162 24.93 37.61 11.64
C LYS A 162 24.51 38.59 10.53
N VAL A 163 23.61 38.19 9.65
CA VAL A 163 23.01 39.04 8.61
C VAL A 163 22.06 40.05 9.26
N GLY A 164 21.26 39.67 10.25
CA GLY A 164 20.39 40.58 11.01
C GLY A 164 21.16 41.65 11.81
N LYS A 165 22.39 41.35 12.28
CA LYS A 165 23.28 42.36 12.89
C LYS A 165 23.98 43.26 11.86
N VAL A 166 24.12 42.82 10.61
CA VAL A 166 24.56 43.68 9.49
C VAL A 166 23.41 44.59 9.03
N PHE A 167 22.18 44.06 8.95
CA PHE A 167 21.00 44.83 8.52
C PHE A 167 20.44 45.80 9.57
N SER A 168 20.57 45.52 10.87
CA SER A 168 20.14 46.45 11.94
C SER A 168 21.09 47.63 12.16
N ASN A 169 22.37 47.50 11.82
CA ASN A 169 23.32 48.63 11.88
C ASN A 169 23.49 49.38 10.55
N GLN A 170 23.09 48.81 9.41
CA GLN A 170 23.06 49.54 8.13
C GLN A 170 21.76 50.32 7.88
N THR A 171 20.67 50.03 8.60
CA THR A 171 19.45 50.87 8.57
C THR A 171 19.67 52.27 9.18
N ALA A 172 20.79 52.51 9.85
CA ALA A 172 21.18 53.86 10.31
C ALA A 172 22.03 54.64 9.28
N LEU A 173 22.53 54.03 8.19
CA LEU A 173 23.45 54.69 7.26
C LEU A 173 23.05 54.66 5.77
N LEU A 174 21.94 54.05 5.38
CA LEU A 174 21.37 54.24 4.03
C LEU A 174 20.02 54.98 4.02
N ASN A 175 19.81 55.84 5.01
CA ASN A 175 18.56 56.60 5.20
C ASN A 175 18.65 58.06 4.74
N LYS A 176 19.30 58.35 3.60
CA LYS A 176 19.30 59.75 3.10
C LYS A 176 19.32 60.05 1.60
N GLU A 177 19.47 59.11 0.66
CA GLU A 177 19.50 59.50 -0.77
C GLU A 177 18.77 58.62 -1.78
N THR A 178 18.18 57.49 -1.39
CA THR A 178 17.35 56.70 -2.33
C THR A 178 16.04 56.35 -1.66
N ASN A 179 14.96 56.98 -2.13
CA ASN A 179 13.57 56.74 -1.76
C ASN A 179 13.15 55.31 -2.20
N LEU A 180 13.86 54.28 -1.72
CA LEU A 180 13.93 52.95 -2.31
C LEU A 180 13.95 51.86 -1.22
N GLU A 181 13.11 52.00 -0.21
CA GLU A 181 12.74 50.89 0.66
C GLU A 181 11.21 50.80 0.68
N ILE A 182 10.68 49.57 0.67
CA ILE A 182 9.24 49.19 0.73
C ILE A 182 8.52 49.08 -0.63
N SER A 183 8.84 48.05 -1.43
CA SER A 183 7.91 47.60 -2.49
C SER A 183 7.76 46.07 -2.63
N PHE A 184 8.71 45.26 -2.15
CA PHE A 184 8.64 43.81 -2.32
C PHE A 184 7.91 43.06 -1.20
N HIS A 185 7.88 43.57 0.05
CA HIS A 185 7.15 42.91 1.15
C HIS A 185 5.63 42.88 0.93
N THR A 186 5.08 43.82 0.16
CA THR A 186 3.66 43.84 -0.21
C THR A 186 3.26 42.77 -1.22
N CYS A 187 4.24 42.06 -1.80
CA CYS A 187 4.05 40.99 -2.78
C CYS A 187 4.31 39.59 -2.21
N LEU A 188 4.53 39.49 -0.90
CA LEU A 188 4.60 38.22 -0.18
C LEU A 188 3.22 37.89 0.38
N ASN A 189 2.83 36.62 0.29
CA ASN A 189 1.53 36.16 0.79
C ASN A 189 1.51 36.07 2.32
N ASP A 190 2.64 35.70 2.93
CA ASP A 190 2.83 35.59 4.38
C ASP A 190 4.27 36.01 4.75
N GLU A 191 4.51 36.42 6.00
CA GLU A 191 5.83 36.79 6.54
C GLU A 191 6.82 35.61 6.53
N PHE A 192 6.31 34.39 6.45
CA PHE A 192 7.09 33.16 6.31
C PHE A 192 7.25 32.69 4.85
N ASP A 193 6.57 33.32 3.90
CA ASP A 193 6.71 32.98 2.49
C ASP A 193 8.03 33.56 1.95
N SER A 194 8.86 32.69 1.38
CA SER A 194 10.13 33.10 0.76
C SER A 194 9.98 33.45 -0.72
N LYS A 195 8.78 33.22 -1.31
CA LYS A 195 8.54 33.37 -2.74
C LYS A 195 7.69 34.62 -3.03
N ILE A 196 8.31 35.61 -3.68
CA ILE A 196 7.62 36.79 -4.21
C ILE A 196 6.55 36.34 -5.20
N CYS A 197 5.31 36.84 -5.04
CA CYS A 197 4.16 36.46 -5.85
C CYS A 197 3.99 34.93 -5.99
N SER A 198 4.21 34.21 -4.88
CA SER A 198 4.16 32.75 -4.80
C SER A 198 5.02 32.01 -5.84
N GLY A 199 6.00 32.70 -6.45
CA GLY A 199 6.84 32.18 -7.53
C GLY A 199 6.13 32.04 -8.88
N LYS A 200 4.90 32.58 -9.02
CA LYS A 200 4.07 32.50 -10.23
C LYS A 200 3.75 33.88 -10.81
N GLY A 201 4.62 34.86 -10.58
CA GLY A 201 4.43 36.21 -11.06
C GLY A 201 5.62 37.12 -10.78
N TYR A 202 5.47 38.38 -11.17
CA TYR A 202 6.44 39.44 -10.95
C TYR A 202 5.81 40.54 -10.09
N CYS A 203 6.55 41.05 -9.11
CA CYS A 203 6.08 42.17 -8.29
C CYS A 203 6.37 43.49 -9.01
N VAL A 204 5.32 44.24 -9.34
CA VAL A 204 5.39 45.54 -10.00
C VAL A 204 4.65 46.56 -9.15
N ASN A 205 5.38 47.56 -8.64
CA ASN A 205 4.84 48.62 -7.76
C ASN A 205 4.01 48.08 -6.58
N GLY A 206 4.49 47.01 -5.94
CA GLY A 206 3.83 46.39 -4.77
C GLY A 206 2.58 45.56 -5.09
N THR A 207 2.27 45.32 -6.37
CA THR A 207 1.21 44.40 -6.82
C THR A 207 1.81 43.26 -7.64
N CYS A 208 1.24 42.06 -7.53
CA CYS A 208 1.70 40.92 -8.31
C CYS A 208 1.06 40.88 -9.71
N GLU A 209 1.89 40.83 -10.74
CA GLU A 209 1.51 40.49 -12.11
C GLU A 209 1.75 39.00 -12.34
N CYS A 210 0.68 38.23 -12.45
CA CYS A 210 0.77 36.78 -12.55
C CYS A 210 1.17 36.30 -13.96
N ILE A 211 1.93 35.20 -14.01
CA ILE A 211 2.19 34.49 -15.26
C ILE A 211 0.89 33.88 -15.79
N THR A 212 0.88 33.52 -17.07
CA THR A 212 -0.27 32.85 -17.71
C THR A 212 -0.76 31.67 -16.88
N HIS A 213 -2.07 31.58 -16.68
CA HIS A 213 -2.76 30.55 -15.89
C HIS A 213 -2.62 30.62 -14.36
N ALA A 214 -1.86 31.59 -13.82
CA ALA A 214 -1.84 31.91 -12.40
C ALA A 214 -2.72 33.14 -12.11
N TYR A 215 -3.31 33.18 -10.91
CA TYR A 215 -4.18 34.25 -10.46
C TYR A 215 -4.23 34.33 -8.94
N GLY A 216 -4.91 35.35 -8.41
CA GLY A 216 -4.91 35.68 -6.98
C GLY A 216 -4.09 36.93 -6.69
N LYS A 217 -4.21 37.47 -5.47
CA LYS A 217 -3.55 38.73 -5.11
C LYS A 217 -2.03 38.59 -5.15
N PHE A 218 -1.54 37.41 -4.84
CA PHE A 218 -0.13 37.05 -4.76
C PHE A 218 0.20 35.95 -5.78
N CYS A 219 -0.65 35.72 -6.79
CA CYS A 219 -0.50 34.61 -7.74
C CYS A 219 -0.43 33.22 -7.07
N GLU A 220 -1.09 33.09 -5.93
CA GLU A 220 -1.11 31.88 -5.10
C GLU A 220 -1.90 30.75 -5.76
N CYS A 221 -2.85 31.09 -6.63
CA CYS A 221 -3.71 30.15 -7.33
C CYS A 221 -3.30 29.93 -8.78
N ASP A 222 -3.67 28.78 -9.32
CA ASP A 222 -3.58 28.47 -10.74
C ASP A 222 -4.67 27.48 -11.15
N ASP A 223 -4.83 27.28 -12.46
CA ASP A 223 -5.82 26.39 -13.07
C ASP A 223 -5.25 25.02 -13.48
N PHE A 224 -4.05 24.64 -13.03
CA PHE A 224 -3.35 23.41 -13.45
C PHE A 224 -2.82 22.53 -12.32
N SER A 225 -2.81 23.01 -11.07
CA SER A 225 -2.28 22.33 -9.88
C SER A 225 -3.38 21.56 -9.12
N CYS A 226 -4.31 20.96 -9.85
CA CYS A 226 -5.34 20.06 -9.32
C CYS A 226 -4.99 18.59 -9.56
N ILE A 227 -5.71 17.71 -8.86
CA ILE A 227 -5.59 16.26 -9.01
C ILE A 227 -6.03 15.85 -10.43
N ARG A 228 -5.29 14.89 -11.01
CA ARG A 228 -5.62 14.28 -12.30
C ARG A 228 -6.37 12.97 -12.11
N SER A 229 -7.33 12.73 -13.00
CA SER A 229 -8.03 11.46 -13.13
C SER A 229 -7.99 10.99 -14.57
N TYR A 230 -7.69 9.71 -14.79
CA TYR A 230 -7.48 9.13 -16.12
C TYR A 230 -6.44 9.89 -16.97
N GLY A 231 -5.43 10.48 -16.33
CA GLY A 231 -4.40 11.31 -16.97
C GLY A 231 -4.81 12.77 -17.21
N GLU A 232 -6.09 13.10 -17.08
CA GLU A 232 -6.66 14.42 -17.36
C GLU A 232 -6.89 15.23 -16.08
N LEU A 233 -6.67 16.55 -16.15
CA LEU A 233 -6.88 17.45 -15.02
C LEU A 233 -8.37 17.52 -14.66
N CYS A 234 -8.73 17.24 -13.41
CA CYS A 234 -10.13 17.15 -12.98
C CYS A 234 -11.00 16.23 -13.85
N GLY A 235 -10.42 15.12 -14.33
CA GLY A 235 -11.12 14.15 -15.18
C GLY A 235 -11.36 14.62 -16.62
N GLY A 236 -10.83 15.80 -16.98
CA GLY A 236 -10.99 16.41 -18.29
C GLY A 236 -11.94 17.61 -18.26
N ILE A 237 -11.86 18.44 -19.30
CA ILE A 237 -12.61 19.70 -19.40
C ILE A 237 -14.14 19.49 -19.41
N ASP A 238 -14.59 18.33 -19.87
CA ASP A 238 -16.00 17.91 -19.89
C ASP A 238 -16.50 17.44 -18.53
N ARG A 239 -15.61 17.24 -17.55
CA ARG A 239 -15.93 16.70 -16.21
C ARG A 239 -15.75 17.70 -15.09
N GLY A 240 -14.76 18.58 -15.18
CA GLY A 240 -14.57 19.63 -14.19
C GLY A 240 -13.57 20.69 -14.60
N LYS A 241 -13.49 21.74 -13.78
CA LYS A 241 -12.49 22.81 -13.92
C LYS A 241 -11.65 22.90 -12.66
N CYS A 242 -10.35 23.06 -12.82
CA CYS A 242 -9.45 23.30 -11.70
C CYS A 242 -9.61 24.73 -11.18
N MET A 243 -9.78 24.86 -9.87
CA MET A 243 -9.97 26.12 -9.17
C MET A 243 -9.06 26.13 -7.93
N CYS A 244 -7.85 26.69 -8.07
CA CYS A 244 -6.88 26.85 -6.98
C CYS A 244 -6.66 25.57 -6.16
N GLY A 245 -6.23 24.51 -6.84
CA GLY A 245 -5.93 23.22 -6.22
C GLY A 245 -7.15 22.33 -5.93
N LYS A 246 -8.38 22.76 -6.24
CA LYS A 246 -9.60 21.95 -6.11
C LYS A 246 -10.33 21.80 -7.42
N CYS A 247 -10.84 20.61 -7.70
CA CYS A 247 -11.68 20.38 -8.87
C CYS A 247 -13.12 20.78 -8.60
N ALA A 248 -13.61 21.75 -9.38
CA ALA A 248 -15.03 22.09 -9.45
C ALA A 248 -15.69 21.22 -10.52
N CYS A 249 -16.37 20.16 -10.09
CA CYS A 249 -17.01 19.22 -11.01
C CYS A 249 -18.26 19.80 -11.67
N HIS A 250 -18.45 19.47 -12.94
CA HIS A 250 -19.69 19.74 -13.66
C HIS A 250 -20.84 18.91 -13.09
N TYR A 251 -22.08 19.32 -13.36
CA TYR A 251 -23.30 18.78 -12.72
C TYR A 251 -23.36 17.24 -12.67
N ASN A 252 -22.95 16.56 -13.73
CA ASN A 252 -23.01 15.10 -13.86
C ASN A 252 -21.79 14.35 -13.29
N TRP A 253 -20.85 15.04 -12.66
CA TRP A 253 -19.62 14.45 -12.14
C TRP A 253 -19.42 14.75 -10.65
N VAL A 254 -18.78 13.82 -9.96
CA VAL A 254 -18.46 13.85 -8.53
C VAL A 254 -17.10 13.21 -8.29
N GLY A 255 -16.57 13.40 -7.08
CA GLY A 255 -15.23 12.97 -6.69
C GLY A 255 -14.27 14.13 -6.54
N GLU A 256 -13.11 13.89 -5.95
CA GLU A 256 -12.09 14.93 -5.71
C GLU A 256 -11.40 15.38 -7.00
N ALA A 257 -11.40 14.52 -8.01
CA ALA A 257 -10.87 14.76 -9.34
C ALA A 257 -11.96 14.64 -10.44
N CYS A 258 -13.24 14.73 -10.07
CA CYS A 258 -14.39 14.56 -10.96
C CYS A 258 -14.36 13.24 -11.76
N GLU A 259 -13.84 12.20 -11.13
CA GLU A 259 -13.56 10.91 -11.72
C GLU A 259 -14.83 10.08 -11.95
N CYS A 260 -15.91 10.40 -11.25
CA CYS A 260 -17.11 9.58 -11.21
C CYS A 260 -18.34 10.29 -11.77
N ALA A 261 -19.13 9.57 -12.57
CA ALA A 261 -20.44 10.04 -12.96
C ALA A 261 -21.37 10.06 -11.72
N ARG A 262 -22.26 11.05 -11.66
CA ARG A 262 -23.31 11.18 -10.64
C ARG A 262 -24.45 10.17 -10.85
N ASN A 263 -24.45 9.43 -11.96
CA ASN A 263 -25.50 8.46 -12.25
C ASN A 263 -25.53 7.34 -11.20
N THR A 264 -26.75 6.95 -10.80
CA THR A 264 -26.98 5.89 -9.82
C THR A 264 -27.67 4.67 -10.43
N GLU A 265 -27.85 4.66 -11.75
CA GLU A 265 -28.54 3.57 -12.48
C GLU A 265 -27.89 2.21 -12.23
N THR A 266 -26.56 2.13 -12.26
CA THR A 266 -25.82 0.88 -12.01
C THR A 266 -25.96 0.38 -10.56
N CYS A 267 -26.31 1.27 -9.64
CA CYS A 267 -26.55 0.98 -8.23
C CYS A 267 -28.02 0.64 -7.94
N MET A 268 -28.92 0.72 -8.93
CA MET A 268 -30.33 0.36 -8.73
C MET A 268 -30.46 -1.16 -8.75
N ASP A 269 -30.97 -1.72 -7.66
CA ASP A 269 -31.34 -3.13 -7.61
C ASP A 269 -32.62 -3.35 -8.42
N GLY A 270 -32.57 -4.23 -9.42
CA GLY A 270 -33.70 -4.56 -10.27
C GLY A 270 -34.82 -5.33 -9.56
N VAL A 271 -34.55 -5.92 -8.39
CA VAL A 271 -35.53 -6.67 -7.59
C VAL A 271 -36.24 -5.76 -6.60
N SER A 272 -35.49 -5.07 -5.73
CA SER A 272 -36.09 -4.17 -4.73
C SER A 272 -36.49 -2.80 -5.29
N GLY A 273 -35.94 -2.38 -6.43
CA GLY A 273 -36.13 -1.03 -6.98
C GLY A 273 -35.42 0.07 -6.19
N LEU A 274 -34.59 -0.29 -5.20
CA LEU A 274 -33.88 0.64 -4.34
C LEU A 274 -32.41 0.77 -4.75
N ILE A 275 -31.83 1.96 -4.56
CA ILE A 275 -30.39 2.15 -4.70
C ILE A 275 -29.68 1.36 -3.61
N CYS A 276 -28.79 0.45 -4.01
CA CYS A 276 -28.05 -0.43 -3.13
C CYS A 276 -28.95 -1.17 -2.13
N SER A 277 -30.11 -1.64 -2.60
CA SER A 277 -31.13 -2.34 -1.79
C SER A 277 -31.55 -1.60 -0.52
N GLY A 278 -31.32 -0.27 -0.46
CA GLY A 278 -31.52 0.56 0.74
C GLY A 278 -30.50 0.32 1.87
N ARG A 279 -29.45 -0.47 1.61
CA ARG A 279 -28.48 -0.98 2.59
C ARG A 279 -27.05 -0.56 2.31
N GLY A 280 -26.86 0.44 1.46
CA GLY A 280 -25.55 0.97 1.13
C GLY A 280 -25.62 2.36 0.52
N ILE A 281 -24.45 2.90 0.22
CA ILE A 281 -24.29 4.19 -0.44
C ILE A 281 -23.72 3.94 -1.83
N CYS A 282 -24.37 4.46 -2.87
CA CYS A 282 -23.84 4.43 -4.23
C CYS A 282 -22.73 5.47 -4.36
N ARG A 283 -21.50 5.03 -4.67
CA ARG A 283 -20.39 5.92 -5.03
C ARG A 283 -19.79 5.40 -6.33
N CYS A 284 -19.64 6.28 -7.31
CA CYS A 284 -19.00 5.93 -8.59
C CYS A 284 -19.64 4.73 -9.31
N GLY A 285 -20.97 4.63 -9.26
CA GLY A 285 -21.70 3.53 -9.87
C GLY A 285 -21.55 2.17 -9.19
N ARG A 286 -20.93 2.12 -8.00
CA ARG A 286 -20.80 0.91 -7.16
C ARG A 286 -21.44 1.13 -5.80
N CYS A 287 -22.10 0.10 -5.28
CA CYS A 287 -22.66 0.11 -3.94
C CYS A 287 -21.59 -0.19 -2.88
N TYR A 288 -21.53 0.68 -1.87
CA TYR A 288 -20.74 0.49 -0.66
C TYR A 288 -21.69 0.12 0.46
N CYS A 289 -21.66 -1.14 0.85
CA CYS A 289 -22.64 -1.72 1.75
C CYS A 289 -22.41 -1.32 3.20
N ASN A 290 -23.50 -1.06 3.93
CA ASN A 290 -23.47 -0.69 5.33
C ASN A 290 -23.06 -1.88 6.19
N VAL A 291 -22.41 -1.57 7.32
CA VAL A 291 -22.09 -2.55 8.36
C VAL A 291 -23.27 -2.65 9.33
N GLN A 292 -23.69 -3.87 9.61
CA GLN A 292 -24.74 -4.18 10.57
C GLN A 292 -24.24 -3.98 12.02
N PRO A 293 -25.15 -3.86 13.01
CA PRO A 293 -24.78 -3.67 14.43
C PRO A 293 -23.94 -4.80 15.04
N ASN A 294 -24.02 -6.01 14.47
CA ASN A 294 -23.22 -7.17 14.88
C ASN A 294 -21.78 -7.15 14.30
N GLY A 295 -21.43 -6.13 13.50
CA GLY A 295 -20.11 -5.96 12.89
C GLY A 295 -19.95 -6.56 11.49
N GLU A 296 -20.97 -7.22 10.95
CA GLU A 296 -20.91 -7.81 9.60
C GLU A 296 -21.49 -6.89 8.53
N SER A 297 -20.92 -6.88 7.34
CA SER A 297 -21.40 -6.04 6.23
C SER A 297 -22.42 -6.78 5.36
N TYR A 298 -23.39 -6.05 4.80
CA TYR A 298 -24.14 -6.57 3.65
C TYR A 298 -23.19 -6.81 2.47
N THR A 299 -23.50 -7.78 1.62
CA THR A 299 -22.70 -8.14 0.43
C THR A 299 -23.58 -8.16 -0.82
N GLY A 300 -22.99 -8.48 -1.97
CA GLY A 300 -23.69 -8.44 -3.25
C GLY A 300 -23.44 -7.14 -4.03
N GLN A 301 -23.81 -7.12 -5.31
CA GLN A 301 -23.55 -5.99 -6.20
C GLN A 301 -24.32 -4.73 -5.77
N TRP A 302 -25.49 -4.94 -5.17
CA TRP A 302 -26.42 -3.93 -4.71
C TRP A 302 -26.71 -4.06 -3.20
N CYS A 303 -25.84 -4.70 -2.41
CA CYS A 303 -26.05 -4.90 -0.97
C CYS A 303 -27.31 -5.70 -0.61
N GLU A 304 -27.71 -6.59 -1.49
CA GLU A 304 -28.88 -7.47 -1.40
C GLU A 304 -28.64 -8.65 -0.46
N ASP A 305 -27.39 -9.13 -0.38
CA ASP A 305 -27.04 -10.30 0.41
C ASP A 305 -26.82 -9.90 1.87
N CYS A 306 -27.43 -10.65 2.77
CA CYS A 306 -27.27 -10.49 4.21
C CYS A 306 -26.82 -11.81 4.83
N PRO A 307 -25.52 -11.98 5.14
CA PRO A 307 -24.98 -13.24 5.67
C PRO A 307 -25.59 -13.67 7.01
N THR A 308 -26.02 -12.70 7.83
CA THR A 308 -26.52 -12.93 9.20
C THR A 308 -27.98 -12.57 9.42
N CYS A 309 -28.68 -12.06 8.40
CA CYS A 309 -30.13 -11.98 8.47
C CYS A 309 -30.61 -13.42 8.40
N SER A 310 -31.10 -13.97 9.51
CA SER A 310 -31.75 -15.29 9.54
C SER A 310 -32.65 -15.38 8.31
N ALA A 311 -32.29 -16.26 7.36
CA ALA A 311 -33.14 -16.42 6.22
C ALA A 311 -34.48 -16.97 6.73
N LYS A 312 -35.54 -16.43 6.13
CA LYS A 312 -36.89 -16.57 6.65
C LYS A 312 -37.47 -17.96 6.34
N CYS A 313 -36.64 -18.98 6.13
CA CYS A 313 -37.13 -20.34 5.87
C CYS A 313 -38.00 -20.86 7.02
N SER A 314 -37.67 -20.48 8.26
CA SER A 314 -38.51 -20.78 9.43
C SER A 314 -39.89 -20.13 9.37
N ILE A 315 -40.03 -18.98 8.68
CA ILE A 315 -41.30 -18.27 8.51
C ILE A 315 -42.14 -18.91 7.40
N TYR A 316 -41.50 -19.40 6.33
CA TYR A 316 -42.18 -20.09 5.23
C TYR A 316 -42.37 -21.59 5.48
N TYR A 317 -41.89 -22.10 6.61
CA TYR A 317 -41.97 -23.52 6.98
C TYR A 317 -43.39 -24.04 6.89
N ASP A 318 -44.35 -23.33 7.49
CA ASP A 318 -45.75 -23.75 7.53
C ASP A 318 -46.41 -23.71 6.14
N ASP A 319 -46.04 -22.74 5.29
CA ASP A 319 -46.54 -22.65 3.92
C ASP A 319 -46.00 -23.76 3.02
N ILE A 320 -44.69 -24.06 3.11
CA ILE A 320 -44.03 -25.12 2.36
C ILE A 320 -44.57 -26.49 2.81
N LYS A 321 -44.68 -26.70 4.12
CA LYS A 321 -45.25 -27.91 4.69
C LYS A 321 -46.69 -28.13 4.22
N ARG A 322 -47.51 -27.07 4.19
CA ARG A 322 -48.88 -27.12 3.67
C ARG A 322 -48.95 -27.48 2.18
N VAL A 323 -48.01 -27.03 1.36
CA VAL A 323 -47.97 -27.43 -0.06
C VAL A 323 -47.61 -28.91 -0.21
N ILE A 324 -46.61 -29.38 0.55
CA ILE A 324 -46.17 -30.78 0.54
C ILE A 324 -47.27 -31.72 1.06
N ASP A 325 -47.91 -31.35 2.17
CA ASP A 325 -48.94 -32.18 2.80
C ASP A 325 -50.23 -32.27 1.95
N ASN A 326 -50.48 -31.29 1.06
CA ASN A 326 -51.63 -31.29 0.15
C ASN A 326 -51.37 -31.99 -1.19
N ASP A 327 -50.11 -32.31 -1.51
CA ASP A 327 -49.76 -33.07 -2.72
C ASP A 327 -49.81 -34.57 -2.42
N THR A 328 -51.01 -35.06 -2.05
CA THR A 328 -51.23 -36.43 -1.55
C THR A 328 -51.08 -37.54 -2.60
N ASP A 329 -50.85 -37.20 -3.87
CA ASP A 329 -50.65 -38.19 -4.93
C ASP A 329 -49.17 -38.45 -5.26
N ALA A 330 -48.23 -37.62 -4.77
CA ALA A 330 -46.82 -37.75 -5.12
C ALA A 330 -46.02 -38.72 -4.22
N PHE A 331 -46.50 -39.05 -3.01
CA PHE A 331 -45.66 -39.72 -1.98
C PHE A 331 -46.33 -40.89 -1.25
N ALA A 332 -47.31 -41.54 -1.88
CA ALA A 332 -48.12 -42.59 -1.24
C ALA A 332 -47.37 -43.89 -0.85
N ASN A 333 -46.05 -44.00 -1.00
CA ASN A 333 -45.33 -45.25 -0.74
C ASN A 333 -43.88 -45.07 -0.24
N GLN A 334 -43.67 -44.45 0.93
CA GLN A 334 -42.57 -44.83 1.86
C GLN A 334 -42.61 -44.08 3.21
N SER A 335 -42.03 -44.72 4.23
CA SER A 335 -41.89 -44.30 5.63
C SER A 335 -41.41 -42.85 5.84
N SER A 336 -42.01 -42.14 6.81
CA SER A 336 -41.49 -40.95 7.52
C SER A 336 -40.54 -40.05 6.72
N HIS A 337 -41.07 -39.02 6.07
CA HIS A 337 -40.26 -38.02 5.37
C HIS A 337 -39.83 -36.92 6.35
N THR A 338 -38.55 -36.54 6.30
CA THR A 338 -38.02 -35.40 7.09
C THR A 338 -37.81 -34.23 6.16
N LEU A 339 -38.60 -33.17 6.33
CA LEU A 339 -38.40 -31.90 5.61
C LEU A 339 -37.21 -31.16 6.23
N ILE A 340 -36.11 -31.08 5.49
CA ILE A 340 -34.94 -30.28 5.85
C ILE A 340 -35.01 -28.99 5.05
N ILE A 341 -35.38 -27.89 5.71
CA ILE A 341 -35.31 -26.55 5.11
C ILE A 341 -34.00 -25.92 5.60
N ALA A 342 -33.08 -25.70 4.68
CA ALA A 342 -31.79 -25.08 4.96
C ALA A 342 -31.72 -23.72 4.27
N ASP A 343 -31.28 -22.71 5.02
CA ASP A 343 -31.13 -21.33 4.55
C ASP A 343 -29.91 -21.14 3.63
N GLU A 344 -28.92 -22.02 3.72
CA GLU A 344 -27.77 -22.07 2.81
C GLU A 344 -27.45 -23.53 2.46
N VAL A 345 -27.34 -23.81 1.16
CA VAL A 345 -26.64 -25.00 0.67
C VAL A 345 -25.29 -24.52 0.15
N LYS A 346 -24.23 -24.68 0.94
CA LYS A 346 -22.87 -24.56 0.39
C LYS A 346 -22.63 -25.76 -0.50
N ALA A 347 -22.47 -25.52 -1.80
CA ALA A 347 -22.04 -26.56 -2.73
C ALA A 347 -20.76 -27.22 -2.21
N GLY A 348 -20.73 -28.55 -2.21
CA GLY A 348 -19.51 -29.29 -1.96
C GLY A 348 -18.47 -28.91 -3.02
N ILE A 349 -17.19 -28.90 -2.63
CA ILE A 349 -16.08 -28.69 -3.56
C ILE A 349 -16.20 -29.73 -4.69
N GLY A 350 -16.67 -29.31 -5.86
CA GLY A 350 -16.75 -30.15 -7.06
C GLY A 350 -18.12 -30.26 -7.74
N GLU A 351 -19.21 -29.72 -7.19
CA GLU A 351 -20.52 -29.75 -7.85
C GLU A 351 -20.87 -28.34 -8.36
N LYS A 352 -21.13 -28.23 -9.67
CA LYS A 352 -21.45 -26.98 -10.38
C LYS A 352 -22.88 -26.52 -10.14
#